data_AF-A0A536RHM4-F1
#
_entry.id   AF-A0A536RHM4-F1
#
_cell.length_a   1.000
_cell.length_b   1.000
_cell.length_c   1.000
_cell.angle_alpha   90.00
_cell.angle_beta   90.00
_cell.angle_gamma   90.00
#
_symmetry.space_group_name_H-M   'P 1'
#
loop_
_entity.id
_entity.type
_entity.pdbx_description
1 polymer ?
#
loop_
_entity_poly.entity_id
_entity_poly.type
_entity_poly.pdbx_seq_one_letter_code
_entity_poly.pdbx_strand_id
1 'polypeptide(L)'
;MADLAEGREFTPAPSNIDEVNDAELANGIGTPLTDAAARSDRLLAEIIDLYSRLGDQPFEWSIAKTTTAAVLRNSYTHPRVHLHTYLTENGEKSRANEIFEDAYTEMKAADAPSLILATVAYNLACVRATQGRLDEAIDSLEEAARHRPEITSQAPDDAELAILRDDPRFQELVKS
;
A
#
# COMPACT_ATOMS: atom_id res chain seq x y z
N MET A 1 -18.10 13.76 -13.37
CA MET A 1 -16.63 14.01 -13.30
C MET A 1 -16.24 15.44 -13.74
N ALA A 2 -17.18 16.26 -14.21
CA ALA A 2 -17.05 17.73 -14.16
C ALA A 2 -17.22 18.27 -12.72
N ASP A 3 -17.75 17.43 -11.84
CA ASP A 3 -18.28 17.73 -10.51
C ASP A 3 -17.24 18.23 -9.50
N LEU A 4 -15.99 17.71 -9.51
CA LEU A 4 -14.94 18.14 -8.57
C LEU A 4 -14.33 19.51 -8.95
N ALA A 5 -14.22 19.83 -10.25
CA ALA A 5 -13.81 21.16 -10.71
C ALA A 5 -14.87 22.24 -10.40
N GLU A 6 -16.11 21.81 -10.13
CA GLU A 6 -17.27 22.65 -9.80
C GLU A 6 -17.59 22.68 -8.30
N GLY A 7 -16.79 22.04 -7.43
CA GLY A 7 -16.98 22.06 -5.98
C GLY A 7 -18.16 21.22 -5.46
N ARG A 8 -18.59 20.20 -6.20
CA ARG A 8 -19.64 19.27 -5.74
C ARG A 8 -19.07 18.22 -4.78
N GLU A 9 -19.91 17.74 -3.87
CA GLU A 9 -19.57 16.68 -2.91
C GLU A 9 -19.10 15.41 -3.64
N PHE A 10 -18.00 14.81 -3.16
CA PHE A 10 -17.53 13.52 -3.66
C PHE A 10 -18.19 12.38 -2.86
N THR A 11 -18.42 11.24 -3.51
CA THR A 11 -18.92 10.06 -2.82
C THR A 11 -17.88 9.56 -1.82
N PRO A 12 -18.20 9.45 -0.52
CA PRO A 12 -17.25 8.94 0.47
C PRO A 12 -16.96 7.45 0.23
N ALA A 13 -15.89 6.96 0.85
CA ALA A 13 -15.56 5.54 0.82
C ALA A 13 -16.75 4.69 1.34
N PRO A 14 -17.02 3.52 0.74
CA PRO A 14 -18.10 2.65 1.18
C PRO A 14 -17.87 2.18 2.62
N SER A 15 -18.94 2.11 3.41
CA SER A 15 -18.89 1.58 4.78
C SER A 15 -18.80 0.06 4.84
N ASN A 16 -19.24 -0.62 3.77
CA ASN A 16 -19.20 -2.07 3.63
C ASN A 16 -18.40 -2.45 2.38
N ILE A 17 -17.12 -2.77 2.57
CA ILE A 17 -16.22 -3.13 1.46
C ILE A 17 -16.58 -4.50 0.89
N ASP A 18 -17.05 -5.44 1.72
CA ASP A 18 -17.41 -6.79 1.28
C ASP A 18 -18.59 -6.76 0.31
N GLU A 19 -19.63 -5.96 0.59
CA GLU A 19 -20.77 -5.80 -0.32
C GLU A 19 -20.36 -5.18 -1.67
N VAL A 20 -19.46 -4.20 -1.66
CA VAL A 20 -18.93 -3.62 -2.91
C VAL A 20 -18.12 -4.66 -3.67
N ASN A 21 -17.26 -5.42 -2.99
CA ASN A 21 -16.45 -6.46 -3.60
C ASN A 21 -17.31 -7.58 -4.19
N ASP A 22 -18.36 -8.02 -3.49
CA ASP A 22 -19.28 -9.06 -3.96
C ASP A 22 -20.02 -8.62 -5.23
N ALA A 23 -20.46 -7.36 -5.27
CA ALA A 23 -21.10 -6.79 -6.46
C ALA A 23 -20.12 -6.69 -7.64
N GLU A 24 -18.89 -6.21 -7.41
CA GLU A 24 -17.86 -6.14 -8.45
C GLU A 24 -17.43 -7.52 -8.96
N LEU A 25 -17.31 -8.50 -8.05
CA LEU A 25 -16.99 -9.88 -8.41
C LEU A 25 -18.07 -10.46 -9.33
N ALA A 26 -19.34 -10.31 -8.97
CA ALA A 26 -20.46 -10.77 -9.79
C ALA A 26 -20.46 -10.13 -11.19
N ASN A 27 -20.17 -8.85 -11.28
CA ASN A 27 -20.04 -8.12 -12.56
C ASN A 27 -18.83 -8.57 -13.38
N GLY A 28 -17.77 -9.06 -12.73
CA GLY A 28 -16.53 -9.50 -13.36
C GLY A 28 -16.57 -10.94 -13.90
N ILE A 29 -17.51 -11.77 -13.47
CA ILE A 29 -17.58 -13.20 -13.86
C ILE A 29 -17.61 -13.34 -15.39
N GLY A 30 -16.69 -14.13 -15.93
CA GLY A 30 -16.58 -14.39 -17.37
C GLY A 30 -15.83 -13.34 -18.17
N THR A 31 -15.34 -12.27 -17.54
CA THR A 31 -14.47 -11.28 -18.18
C THR A 31 -13.10 -11.92 -18.47
N PRO A 32 -12.62 -11.93 -19.72
CA PRO A 32 -11.27 -12.39 -20.04
C PRO A 32 -10.21 -11.56 -19.30
N LEU A 33 -9.13 -12.20 -18.84
CA LEU A 33 -8.05 -11.49 -18.15
C LEU A 33 -7.42 -10.38 -19.01
N THR A 34 -7.39 -10.56 -20.34
CA THR A 34 -6.93 -9.53 -21.29
C THR A 34 -7.80 -8.28 -21.24
N ASP A 35 -9.11 -8.45 -21.09
CA ASP A 35 -10.08 -7.35 -21.08
C ASP A 35 -10.06 -6.65 -19.72
N ALA A 36 -9.91 -7.42 -18.63
CA ALA A 36 -9.71 -6.89 -17.29
C ALA A 36 -8.41 -6.07 -17.21
N ALA A 37 -7.31 -6.57 -17.77
CA ALA A 37 -6.04 -5.85 -17.86
C ALA A 37 -6.17 -4.56 -18.68
N ALA A 38 -6.77 -4.63 -19.89
CA ALA A 38 -6.99 -3.44 -20.72
C ALA A 38 -7.90 -2.40 -20.04
N ARG A 39 -8.88 -2.83 -19.23
CA ARG A 39 -9.68 -1.92 -18.40
C ARG A 39 -8.83 -1.29 -17.30
N SER A 40 -8.00 -2.07 -16.62
CA SER A 40 -7.10 -1.56 -15.57
C SER A 40 -6.13 -0.52 -16.12
N ASP A 41 -5.47 -0.79 -17.25
CA ASP A 41 -4.54 0.14 -17.89
C ASP A 41 -5.20 1.47 -18.25
N ARG A 42 -6.41 1.41 -18.82
CA ARG A 42 -7.19 2.60 -19.17
C ARG A 42 -7.54 3.44 -17.94
N LEU A 43 -8.05 2.80 -16.89
CA LEU A 43 -8.44 3.49 -15.65
C LEU A 43 -7.21 4.09 -14.95
N LEU A 44 -6.07 3.41 -14.97
CA LEU A 44 -4.83 3.96 -14.43
C LEU A 44 -4.37 5.18 -15.22
N ALA A 45 -4.43 5.15 -16.55
CA ALA A 45 -4.12 6.31 -17.39
C ALA A 45 -5.06 7.49 -17.12
N GLU A 46 -6.36 7.24 -16.91
CA GLU A 46 -7.33 8.27 -16.53
C GLU A 46 -7.04 8.87 -15.15
N ILE A 47 -6.64 8.06 -14.17
CA ILE A 47 -6.21 8.55 -12.84
C ILE A 47 -4.96 9.42 -12.95
N ILE A 48 -3.99 9.03 -13.78
CA ILE A 48 -2.76 9.80 -14.00
C ILE A 48 -3.06 11.16 -14.65
N ASP A 49 -3.89 11.18 -15.71
CA ASP A 49 -4.32 12.43 -16.35
C ASP A 49 -5.08 13.32 -15.36
N LEU A 50 -6.00 12.76 -14.58
CA LEU A 50 -6.73 13.51 -13.56
C LEU A 50 -5.80 14.11 -12.50
N TYR A 51 -4.87 13.30 -11.96
CA TYR A 51 -3.91 13.76 -10.98
C TYR A 51 -3.00 14.86 -11.54
N SER A 52 -2.59 14.76 -12.81
CA SER A 52 -1.76 15.79 -13.46
C SER A 52 -2.44 17.17 -13.54
N ARG A 53 -3.78 17.20 -13.58
CA ARG A 53 -4.58 18.44 -13.61
C ARG A 53 -4.88 18.97 -12.22
N LEU A 54 -5.12 18.08 -11.27
CA LEU A 54 -5.58 18.44 -9.92
C LEU A 54 -4.42 18.72 -8.94
N GLY A 55 -3.33 17.97 -9.07
CA GLY A 55 -2.22 17.95 -8.14
C GLY A 55 -2.60 17.43 -6.75
N ASP A 56 -1.74 17.71 -5.77
CA ASP A 56 -2.03 17.39 -4.37
C ASP A 56 -3.04 18.39 -3.79
N GLN A 57 -4.15 17.87 -3.26
CA GLN A 57 -5.22 18.65 -2.66
C GLN A 57 -5.73 17.95 -1.39
N PRO A 58 -6.32 18.68 -0.43
CA PRO A 58 -7.06 18.06 0.67
C PRO A 58 -8.15 17.12 0.14
N PHE A 59 -8.13 15.87 0.59
CA PHE A 59 -9.06 14.84 0.12
C PHE A 59 -9.16 13.73 1.16
N GLU A 60 -10.37 13.43 1.62
CA GLU A 60 -10.56 12.39 2.62
C GLU A 60 -11.10 11.10 2.00
N TRP A 61 -10.29 10.05 2.02
CA TRP A 61 -10.70 8.72 1.59
C TRP A 61 -10.08 7.66 2.48
N SER A 62 -10.90 7.06 3.35
CA SER A 62 -10.42 6.16 4.40
C SER A 62 -9.33 6.86 5.25
N ILE A 63 -8.11 6.31 5.29
CA ILE A 63 -6.97 6.86 6.01
C ILE A 63 -6.21 7.96 5.23
N ALA A 64 -6.46 8.10 3.92
CA ALA A 64 -5.81 9.12 3.11
C ALA A 64 -6.45 10.49 3.33
N LYS A 65 -5.60 11.52 3.47
CA LYS A 65 -6.02 12.92 3.72
C LYS A 65 -5.66 13.88 2.57
N THR A 66 -4.98 13.38 1.54
CA THR A 66 -4.70 14.13 0.32
C THR A 66 -4.91 13.27 -0.93
N THR A 67 -5.06 13.91 -2.08
CA THR A 67 -5.19 13.23 -3.38
C THR A 67 -3.93 12.41 -3.69
N THR A 68 -2.73 12.91 -3.39
CA THR A 68 -1.47 12.15 -3.58
C THR A 68 -1.47 10.88 -2.75
N ALA A 69 -1.82 10.98 -1.47
CA ALA A 69 -1.88 9.82 -0.59
C ALA A 69 -2.92 8.80 -1.06
N ALA A 70 -4.09 9.25 -1.54
CA ALA A 70 -5.13 8.37 -2.05
C ALA A 70 -4.71 7.68 -3.36
N VAL A 71 -4.10 8.41 -4.30
CA VAL A 71 -3.65 7.87 -5.60
C VAL A 71 -2.53 6.85 -5.38
N LEU A 72 -1.47 7.21 -4.65
CA LEU A 72 -0.34 6.31 -4.39
C LEU A 72 -0.76 5.08 -3.60
N ARG A 73 -1.59 5.23 -2.57
CA ARG A 73 -2.06 4.08 -1.79
C ARG A 73 -2.85 3.10 -2.66
N ASN A 74 -3.88 3.58 -3.35
CA ASN A 74 -4.83 2.69 -4.01
C ASN A 74 -4.35 2.18 -5.39
N SER A 75 -3.50 2.94 -6.07
CA SER A 75 -3.07 2.61 -7.45
C SER A 75 -1.64 2.06 -7.52
N TYR A 76 -0.84 2.19 -6.45
CA TYR A 76 0.56 1.77 -6.45
C TYR A 76 0.91 0.83 -5.29
N THR A 77 0.79 1.25 -4.03
CA THR A 77 1.30 0.45 -2.89
C THR A 77 0.37 -0.70 -2.49
N HIS A 78 -0.95 -0.49 -2.42
CA HIS A 78 -1.89 -1.55 -2.04
C HIS A 78 -1.96 -2.69 -3.08
N PRO A 79 -2.05 -2.43 -4.40
CA PRO A 79 -1.98 -3.52 -5.39
C PRO A 79 -0.71 -4.36 -5.30
N ARG A 80 0.42 -3.75 -4.90
CA ARG A 80 1.69 -4.46 -4.69
C ARG A 80 1.65 -5.45 -3.54
N VAL A 81 0.84 -5.23 -2.51
CA VAL A 81 0.61 -6.23 -1.46
C VAL A 81 -0.03 -7.48 -2.05
N HIS A 82 -1.04 -7.33 -2.90
CA HIS A 82 -1.68 -8.47 -3.56
C HIS A 82 -0.74 -9.18 -4.54
N LEU A 83 0.10 -8.44 -5.28
CA LEU A 83 1.12 -9.02 -6.14
C LEU A 83 2.18 -9.80 -5.34
N HIS A 84 2.61 -9.28 -4.20
CA HIS A 84 3.51 -9.96 -3.27
C HIS A 84 2.90 -11.29 -2.78
N THR A 85 1.64 -11.27 -2.33
CA THR A 85 0.92 -12.49 -1.91
C THR A 85 0.84 -13.50 -3.05
N TYR A 86 0.40 -13.07 -4.23
CA TYR A 86 0.29 -13.93 -5.40
C TYR A 86 1.63 -14.59 -5.76
N LEU A 87 2.72 -13.82 -5.84
CA LEU A 87 4.04 -14.36 -6.17
C LEU A 87 4.53 -15.33 -5.09
N THR A 88 4.30 -15.02 -3.82
CA THR A 88 4.68 -15.88 -2.69
C THR A 88 3.94 -17.22 -2.74
N GLU A 89 2.63 -17.21 -2.97
CA GLU A 89 1.80 -18.40 -3.11
C GLU A 89 2.21 -19.27 -4.30
N ASN A 90 2.76 -18.65 -5.35
CA ASN A 90 3.27 -19.35 -6.54
C ASN A 90 4.77 -19.73 -6.45
N GLY A 91 5.38 -19.59 -5.27
CA GLY A 91 6.77 -19.99 -5.04
C GLY A 91 7.81 -19.02 -5.59
N GLU A 92 7.40 -17.87 -6.11
CA GLU A 92 8.26 -16.83 -6.70
C GLU A 92 8.77 -15.84 -5.66
N LYS A 93 9.28 -16.34 -4.52
CA LYS A 93 9.64 -15.53 -3.35
C LYS A 93 10.64 -14.41 -3.64
N SER A 94 11.63 -14.64 -4.50
CA SER A 94 12.60 -13.60 -4.87
C SER A 94 11.92 -12.40 -5.53
N ARG A 95 11.04 -12.66 -6.51
CA ARG A 95 10.26 -11.62 -7.19
C ARG A 95 9.25 -10.96 -6.26
N ALA A 96 8.66 -11.72 -5.34
CA ALA A 96 7.78 -11.16 -4.31
C ALA A 96 8.52 -10.12 -3.47
N ASN A 97 9.72 -10.46 -2.97
CA ASN A 97 10.52 -9.55 -2.14
C ASN A 97 10.96 -8.29 -2.89
N GLU A 98 11.32 -8.42 -4.18
CA GLU A 98 11.71 -7.28 -5.04
C GLU A 98 10.60 -6.22 -5.10
N ILE A 99 9.33 -6.61 -5.07
CA ILE A 99 8.21 -5.65 -5.09
C ILE A 99 8.30 -4.62 -3.96
N PHE A 100 8.67 -5.03 -2.75
CA PHE A 100 8.73 -4.12 -1.61
C PHE A 100 10.05 -3.36 -1.51
N GLU A 101 11.16 -3.92 -2.00
CA GLU A 101 12.42 -3.17 -2.16
C GLU A 101 12.26 -2.05 -3.21
N ASP A 102 11.63 -2.36 -4.34
CA ASP A 102 11.36 -1.40 -5.41
C ASP A 102 10.36 -0.34 -4.94
N ALA A 103 9.25 -0.75 -4.30
CA ALA A 103 8.25 0.18 -3.79
C ALA A 103 8.85 1.17 -2.78
N TYR A 104 9.68 0.70 -1.86
CA TYR A 104 10.37 1.57 -0.92
C TYR A 104 11.32 2.54 -1.64
N THR A 105 12.15 2.02 -2.55
CA THR A 105 13.11 2.83 -3.32
C THR A 105 12.39 3.92 -4.12
N GLU A 106 11.33 3.56 -4.85
CA GLU A 106 10.58 4.48 -5.71
C GLU A 106 9.82 5.53 -4.88
N MET A 107 9.16 5.14 -3.79
CA MET A 107 8.42 6.09 -2.94
C MET A 107 9.34 7.05 -2.19
N LYS A 108 10.53 6.58 -1.79
CA LYS A 108 11.55 7.45 -1.20
C LYS A 108 12.10 8.44 -2.22
N ALA A 109 12.39 7.99 -3.44
CA ALA A 109 12.85 8.86 -4.52
C ALA A 109 11.79 9.89 -4.95
N ALA A 110 10.50 9.54 -4.83
CA ALA A 110 9.39 10.42 -5.14
C ALA A 110 9.00 11.39 -4.01
N ASP A 111 9.71 11.37 -2.87
CA ASP A 111 9.36 12.12 -1.65
C ASP A 111 7.88 11.93 -1.26
N ALA A 112 7.44 10.66 -1.24
CA ALA A 112 6.04 10.33 -1.02
C ALA A 112 5.56 10.78 0.38
N PRO A 113 4.24 11.01 0.57
CA PRO A 113 3.71 11.40 1.87
C PRO A 113 4.07 10.42 2.99
N SER A 114 4.18 10.89 4.24
CA SER A 114 4.52 10.05 5.41
C SER A 114 3.64 8.80 5.55
N LEU A 115 2.36 8.89 5.17
CA LEU A 115 1.47 7.72 5.12
C LEU A 115 2.03 6.62 4.22
N ILE A 116 2.49 6.99 3.03
CA ILE A 116 3.01 6.07 2.02
C ILE A 116 4.38 5.54 2.45
N LEU A 117 5.29 6.43 2.87
CA LEU A 117 6.63 6.06 3.33
C LEU A 117 6.58 5.09 4.52
N ALA A 118 5.69 5.34 5.48
CA ALA A 118 5.49 4.41 6.60
C ALA A 118 5.08 3.02 6.11
N THR A 119 4.10 2.95 5.20
CA THR A 119 3.60 1.67 4.67
C THR A 119 4.67 0.90 3.89
N VAL A 120 5.40 1.54 2.98
CA VAL A 120 6.43 0.84 2.20
C VAL A 120 7.63 0.42 3.07
N ALA A 121 8.01 1.23 4.07
CA ALA A 121 9.06 0.86 5.01
C ALA A 121 8.65 -0.32 5.90
N TYR A 122 7.38 -0.36 6.35
CA TYR A 122 6.85 -1.48 7.12
C TYR A 122 6.85 -2.78 6.31
N ASN A 123 6.29 -2.76 5.10
CA ASN A 123 6.27 -3.93 4.22
C ASN A 123 7.69 -4.42 3.87
N LEU A 124 8.62 -3.49 3.68
CA LEU A 124 10.02 -3.79 3.47
C LEU A 124 10.65 -4.48 4.70
N ALA A 125 10.30 -4.06 5.91
CA ALA A 125 10.76 -4.74 7.12
C ALA A 125 10.28 -6.19 7.17
N CYS A 126 9.03 -6.46 6.79
CA CYS A 126 8.47 -7.80 6.75
C CYS A 126 9.27 -8.72 5.82
N VAL A 127 9.53 -8.30 4.57
CA VAL A 127 10.33 -9.12 3.65
C VAL A 127 11.78 -9.29 4.11
N ARG A 128 12.39 -8.27 4.71
CA ARG A 128 13.75 -8.36 5.27
C ARG A 128 13.83 -9.35 6.43
N ALA A 129 12.83 -9.36 7.30
CA ALA A 129 12.73 -10.31 8.40
C ALA A 129 12.63 -11.76 7.88
N THR A 130 11.77 -12.01 6.89
CA THR A 130 11.62 -13.36 6.29
C THR A 130 12.87 -13.84 5.55
N GLN A 131 13.71 -12.92 5.08
CA GLN A 131 15.02 -13.21 4.48
C GLN A 131 16.15 -13.41 5.51
N GLY A 132 15.86 -13.22 6.81
CA GLY A 132 16.87 -13.28 7.88
C GLY A 132 17.76 -12.04 7.98
N ARG A 133 17.41 -10.95 7.30
CA ARG A 133 18.11 -9.65 7.32
C ARG A 133 17.64 -8.82 8.51
N LEU A 134 17.87 -9.34 9.72
CA LEU A 134 17.21 -8.87 10.94
C LEU A 134 17.52 -7.40 11.28
N ASP A 135 18.78 -6.99 11.17
CA ASP A 135 19.18 -5.60 11.43
C ASP A 135 18.51 -4.64 10.43
N GLU A 136 18.51 -4.98 9.14
CA GLU A 136 17.87 -4.16 8.11
C GLU A 136 16.34 -4.12 8.26
N ALA A 137 15.74 -5.19 8.78
CA ALA A 137 14.31 -5.23 9.07
C ALA A 137 13.96 -4.26 10.21
N ILE A 138 14.78 -4.22 11.26
CA ILE A 138 14.61 -3.29 12.38
C ILE A 138 14.80 -1.85 11.89
N ASP A 139 15.84 -1.56 11.11
CA ASP A 139 16.06 -0.23 10.52
C ASP A 139 14.84 0.25 9.71
N SER A 140 14.22 -0.67 8.95
CA SER A 140 13.00 -0.40 8.20
C SER A 140 11.78 -0.15 9.10
N LEU A 141 11.62 -0.87 10.22
CA LEU A 141 10.55 -0.60 11.20
C LEU A 141 10.75 0.74 11.89
N GLU A 142 11.98 1.11 12.24
CA GLU A 142 12.31 2.43 12.79
C GLU A 142 11.95 3.54 11.81
N GLU A 143 12.20 3.33 10.50
CA GLU A 143 11.78 4.27 9.48
C GLU A 143 10.27 4.38 9.36
N ALA A 144 9.56 3.26 9.41
CA ALA A 144 8.11 3.27 9.41
C ALA A 144 7.55 4.06 10.61
N ALA A 145 8.08 3.82 11.80
CA ALA A 145 7.69 4.49 13.04
C ALA A 145 8.01 5.99 13.04
N ARG A 146 9.14 6.41 12.43
CA ARG A 146 9.49 7.83 12.26
C ARG A 146 8.43 8.61 11.48
N HIS A 147 7.79 7.97 10.49
CA HIS A 147 6.73 8.58 9.70
C HIS A 147 5.36 8.46 10.38
N ARG A 148 5.05 7.30 10.97
CA ARG A 148 3.78 7.00 11.64
C ARG A 148 4.00 6.02 12.80
N PRO A 149 4.15 6.50 14.05
CA PRO A 149 4.41 5.63 15.20
C PRO A 149 3.40 4.50 15.35
N GLU A 150 2.12 4.78 15.09
CA GLU A 150 1.04 3.81 15.24
C GLU A 150 1.13 2.61 14.28
N ILE A 151 1.95 2.68 13.24
CA ILE A 151 2.09 1.58 12.27
C ILE A 151 2.75 0.33 12.86
N THR A 152 3.53 0.49 13.93
CA THR A 152 4.19 -0.64 14.62
C THR A 152 3.25 -1.37 15.58
N SER A 153 2.06 -0.84 15.86
CA SER A 153 1.09 -1.46 16.77
C SER A 153 0.66 -2.86 16.37
N GLN A 154 0.63 -3.15 15.07
CA GLN A 154 0.31 -4.47 14.50
C GLN A 154 1.53 -5.41 14.40
N ALA A 155 2.76 -4.90 14.56
CA ALA A 155 3.98 -5.68 14.40
C ALA A 155 4.12 -6.87 15.36
N PRO A 156 3.67 -6.83 16.62
CA PRO A 156 3.73 -8.00 17.51
C PRO A 156 2.99 -9.21 16.95
N ASP A 157 1.86 -8.99 16.26
CA ASP A 157 0.98 -10.04 15.74
C ASP A 157 1.32 -10.44 14.30
N ASP A 158 2.13 -9.65 13.60
CA ASP A 158 2.58 -9.96 12.23
C ASP A 158 3.47 -11.21 12.21
N ALA A 159 3.05 -12.21 11.42
CA ALA A 159 3.76 -13.47 11.28
C ALA A 159 5.10 -13.32 10.55
N GLU A 160 5.22 -12.35 9.63
CA GLU A 160 6.45 -12.08 8.88
C GLU A 160 7.55 -11.49 9.80
N LEU A 161 7.13 -10.82 10.88
CA LEU A 161 8.02 -10.24 11.89
C LEU A 161 8.24 -11.15 13.11
N ALA A 162 7.70 -12.38 13.10
CA ALA A 162 7.76 -13.27 14.25
C ALA A 162 9.19 -13.56 14.74
N ILE A 163 10.16 -13.60 13.83
CA ILE A 163 11.58 -13.81 14.14
C ILE A 163 12.22 -12.66 14.93
N LEU A 164 11.61 -11.46 14.92
CA LEU A 164 12.12 -10.27 15.60
C LEU A 164 11.59 -10.12 17.03
N ARG A 165 10.60 -10.91 17.45
CA ARG A 165 9.88 -10.71 18.74
C ARG A 165 10.77 -10.75 19.98
N ASP A 166 11.86 -11.50 19.91
CA ASP A 166 12.84 -11.61 21.00
C ASP A 166 13.97 -10.57 20.91
N ASP A 167 14.05 -9.77 19.83
CA ASP A 167 15.04 -8.70 19.70
C ASP A 167 14.65 -7.51 20.62
N PRO A 168 15.52 -7.06 21.53
CA PRO A 168 15.23 -5.95 22.43
C PRO A 168 14.87 -4.65 21.71
N ARG A 169 15.44 -4.39 20.52
CA ARG A 169 15.13 -3.19 19.72
C ARG A 169 13.71 -3.26 19.17
N PHE A 170 13.30 -4.44 18.69
CA PHE A 170 11.93 -4.67 18.24
C PHE A 170 10.92 -4.49 19.39
N GLN A 171 11.23 -5.07 20.56
CA GLN A 171 10.40 -4.90 21.75
C GLN A 171 10.25 -3.44 22.16
N GLU A 172 11.26 -2.61 21.97
CA GLU A 172 11.17 -1.19 22.27
C GLU A 172 10.30 -0.44 21.26
N LEU A 173 10.41 -0.78 19.97
CA LEU A 173 9.62 -0.17 18.89
C LEU A 173 8.12 -0.40 19.02
N VAL A 174 7.70 -1.55 19.55
CA VAL A 174 6.27 -1.92 19.65
C VAL A 174 5.61 -1.53 20.98
N LYS A 175 6.37 -0.99 21.94
CA LYS A 175 5.82 -0.43 23.20
C LYS A 175 5.35 1.02 23.06
N SER A 176 5.83 1.71 22.01
CA SER A 176 5.58 3.13 21.77
C SER A 176 4.22 3.36 21.11
#